data_AF-A0A7S0Y898-F1
#
_entry.id   AF-A0A7S0Y898-F1
#
_cell.length_a   1.000
_cell.length_b   1.000
_cell.length_c   1.000
_cell.angle_alpha   90.00
_cell.angle_beta   90.00
_cell.angle_gamma   90.00
#
_symmetry.space_group_name_H-M   'P 1'
#
loop_
_entity.id
_entity.type
_entity.pdbx_description
1 polymer ?
#
loop_
_entity_poly.entity_id
_entity_poly.type
_entity_poly.pdbx_seq_one_letter_code
_entity_poly.pdbx_strand_id
1 'polypeptide(L)'
;SPTSEPTANPTWEPQPSASPTISPAPTNEPTASPTAEPTTGPTTSPKPTALASESPTVDYLAMIQTFLSGNYAVDVFSGSKPAKTNAIAIQWLAAEAKEASIFEFDGQFLQRFILLAQDLSLQGAKNAWEYPRNAQKGVDACEWDGVVCDSENWVTEILWSYQEGKKGFISPELRHLVGSLKVLDLSNNEMKEEIPEELYQLTNLEKLFLFNNQLKGTISS
;
A
#
# COMPACT_ATOMS: atom_id res chain seq x y z
N SER A 1 -22.71 -64.48 11.89
CA SER A 1 -21.77 -63.83 12.81
C SER A 1 -20.35 -64.09 12.38
N PRO A 2 -19.59 -63.09 11.92
CA PRO A 2 -18.14 -63.17 11.83
C PRO A 2 -17.50 -62.43 13.01
N THR A 3 -16.44 -63.04 13.52
CA THR A 3 -15.66 -62.74 14.71
C THR A 3 -14.78 -61.49 14.50
N SER A 4 -14.77 -60.57 15.46
CA SER A 4 -13.89 -59.39 15.46
C SER A 4 -12.51 -59.73 16.02
N GLU A 5 -11.46 -59.48 15.25
CA GLU A 5 -10.07 -59.38 15.73
C GLU A 5 -9.84 -58.06 16.51
N PRO A 6 -9.02 -58.05 17.56
CA PRO A 6 -8.65 -56.83 18.25
C PRO A 6 -7.49 -56.11 17.55
N THR A 7 -7.68 -54.82 17.27
CA THR A 7 -6.66 -53.90 16.77
C THR A 7 -5.68 -53.55 17.90
N ALA A 8 -4.39 -53.79 17.70
CA ALA A 8 -3.34 -53.37 18.62
C ALA A 8 -3.07 -51.86 18.48
N ASN A 9 -3.07 -51.14 19.61
CA ASN A 9 -2.69 -49.73 19.70
C ASN A 9 -1.16 -49.59 19.65
N PRO A 10 -0.60 -48.60 18.92
CA PRO A 10 0.83 -48.34 18.95
C PRO A 10 1.23 -47.60 20.23
N THR A 11 2.15 -48.20 20.99
CA THR A 11 2.80 -47.61 22.17
C THR A 11 3.83 -46.57 21.70
N TRP A 12 3.68 -45.32 22.12
CA TRP A 12 4.66 -44.25 21.85
C TRP A 12 5.78 -44.29 22.91
N GLU A 13 6.99 -44.67 22.50
CA GLU A 13 8.19 -44.51 23.33
C GLU A 13 8.74 -43.07 23.19
N PRO A 14 9.07 -42.36 24.28
CA PRO A 14 9.72 -41.06 24.20
C PRO A 14 11.20 -41.22 23.81
N GLN A 15 11.60 -40.56 22.73
CA GLN A 15 13.01 -40.43 22.33
C GLN A 15 13.82 -39.61 23.37
N PRO A 16 15.10 -39.97 23.63
CA PRO A 16 15.93 -39.25 24.58
C PRO A 16 16.28 -37.84 24.07
N SER A 17 16.10 -36.86 24.94
CA SER A 17 16.47 -35.45 24.71
C SER A 17 18.00 -35.32 24.70
N ALA A 18 18.55 -34.81 23.59
CA ALA A 18 19.96 -34.44 23.50
C ALA A 18 20.22 -33.21 24.39
N SER A 19 21.24 -33.30 25.24
CA SER A 19 21.69 -32.16 26.07
C SER A 19 22.31 -31.05 25.21
N PRO A 20 22.16 -29.77 25.56
CA PRO A 20 22.69 -28.66 24.78
C PRO A 20 24.22 -28.61 24.86
N THR A 21 24.86 -28.52 23.70
CA THR A 21 26.31 -28.30 23.56
C THR A 21 26.64 -26.86 23.93
N ILE A 22 27.52 -26.66 24.92
CA ILE A 22 28.02 -25.35 25.33
C ILE A 22 28.93 -24.80 24.22
N SER A 23 28.59 -23.63 23.68
CA SER A 23 29.47 -22.88 22.76
C SER A 23 30.67 -22.31 23.52
N PRO A 24 31.88 -22.29 22.91
CA PRO A 24 33.04 -21.69 23.54
C PRO A 24 32.88 -20.18 23.72
N ALA A 25 33.39 -19.67 24.83
CA ALA A 25 33.37 -18.25 25.18
C ALA A 25 34.22 -17.40 24.19
N PRO A 26 33.84 -16.14 23.93
CA PRO A 26 34.58 -15.27 23.04
C PRO A 26 35.95 -14.88 23.63
N THR A 27 37.00 -14.95 22.80
CA THR A 27 38.37 -14.57 23.15
C THR A 27 38.51 -13.05 23.09
N ASN A 28 38.89 -12.42 24.21
CA ASN A 28 39.21 -10.99 24.31
C ASN A 28 40.65 -10.69 23.86
N GLU A 29 40.98 -10.96 22.60
CA GLU A 29 42.23 -10.43 22.02
C GLU A 29 41.97 -9.04 21.39
N PRO A 30 42.81 -8.03 21.65
CA PRO A 30 42.66 -6.72 21.04
C PRO A 30 43.09 -6.77 19.57
N THR A 31 42.14 -6.57 18.66
CA THR A 31 42.38 -6.36 17.23
C THR A 31 43.27 -5.12 17.04
N ALA A 32 44.38 -5.27 16.31
CA ALA A 32 45.29 -4.18 15.98
C ALA A 32 44.56 -3.01 15.28
N SER A 33 44.84 -1.78 15.71
CA SER A 33 44.31 -0.56 15.09
C SER A 33 44.70 -0.46 13.60
N PRO A 34 43.76 -0.14 12.70
CA PRO A 34 44.13 0.18 11.33
C PRO A 34 44.87 1.53 11.29
N THR A 35 46.09 1.50 10.76
CA THR A 35 46.88 2.70 10.43
C THR A 35 46.60 3.04 8.97
N ALA A 36 45.78 4.05 8.73
CA ALA A 36 45.68 4.71 7.44
C ALA A 36 45.60 6.22 7.67
N GLU A 37 46.58 6.94 7.11
CA GLU A 37 46.73 8.40 7.17
C GLU A 37 45.60 9.13 6.42
N PRO A 38 45.28 10.39 6.77
CA PRO A 38 44.26 11.16 6.08
C PRO A 38 44.76 11.66 4.72
N THR A 39 44.07 11.27 3.64
CA THR A 39 44.32 11.77 2.28
C THR A 39 43.86 13.23 2.17
N THR A 40 44.79 14.18 2.17
CA THR A 40 44.49 15.60 1.90
C THR A 40 44.37 15.83 0.39
N GLY A 41 43.15 15.87 -0.12
CA GLY A 41 42.86 16.33 -1.48
C GLY A 41 41.39 16.74 -1.61
N PRO A 42 41.05 17.81 -2.36
CA PRO A 42 39.66 18.18 -2.57
C PRO A 42 39.03 17.17 -3.53
N THR A 43 38.24 16.23 -3.00
CA THR A 43 37.34 15.43 -3.82
C THR A 43 36.20 16.34 -4.28
N THR A 44 36.28 16.85 -5.50
CA THR A 44 35.13 17.51 -6.14
C THR A 44 34.07 16.43 -6.35
N SER A 45 33.13 16.36 -5.42
CA SER A 45 31.93 15.54 -5.58
C SER A 45 31.21 16.00 -6.85
N PRO A 46 30.84 15.10 -7.78
CA PRO A 46 29.95 15.48 -8.85
C PRO A 46 28.66 15.99 -8.20
N LYS A 47 28.35 17.26 -8.44
CA LYS A 47 27.04 17.85 -8.15
C LYS A 47 26.01 16.88 -8.75
N PRO A 48 25.03 16.37 -7.99
CA PRO A 48 23.96 15.59 -8.58
C PRO A 48 23.34 16.46 -9.67
N THR A 49 23.55 16.08 -10.92
CA THR A 49 22.68 16.54 -12.00
C THR A 49 21.30 16.13 -11.52
N ALA A 50 20.45 17.12 -11.24
CA ALA A 50 19.05 16.87 -10.93
C ALA A 50 18.52 15.97 -12.04
N LEU A 51 18.38 14.68 -11.73
CA LEU A 51 17.61 13.79 -12.56
C LEU A 51 16.23 14.42 -12.55
N ALA A 52 15.75 14.83 -13.72
CA ALA A 52 14.39 15.30 -13.85
C ALA A 52 13.50 14.31 -13.09
N SER A 53 12.79 14.83 -12.10
CA SER A 53 11.75 14.15 -11.37
C SER A 53 10.60 13.87 -12.33
N GLU A 54 10.82 12.98 -13.28
CA GLU A 54 9.75 12.31 -13.98
C GLU A 54 9.44 11.08 -13.14
N SER A 55 8.72 11.32 -12.05
CA SER A 55 7.80 10.31 -11.50
C SER A 55 7.07 9.71 -12.71
N PRO A 56 6.90 8.39 -12.84
CA PRO A 56 6.10 7.83 -13.91
C PRO A 56 4.72 8.45 -13.79
N THR A 57 4.46 9.43 -14.65
CA THR A 57 3.13 9.94 -14.87
C THR A 57 2.44 8.79 -15.56
N VAL A 58 1.76 7.96 -14.76
CA VAL A 58 0.54 7.34 -15.24
C VAL A 58 -0.20 8.49 -15.91
N ASP A 59 -0.28 8.47 -17.24
CA ASP A 59 -0.91 9.53 -18.01
C ASP A 59 -2.41 9.41 -17.74
N TYR A 60 -2.84 9.98 -16.61
CA TYR A 60 -4.21 9.97 -16.16
C TYR A 60 -5.11 10.61 -17.22
N LEU A 61 -4.59 11.57 -17.97
CA LEU A 61 -5.30 12.14 -19.11
C LEU A 61 -5.48 11.10 -20.22
N ALA A 62 -4.45 10.33 -20.59
CA ALA A 62 -4.62 9.23 -21.53
C ALA A 62 -5.55 8.12 -21.01
N MET A 63 -5.51 7.80 -19.71
CA MET A 63 -6.41 6.82 -19.09
C MET A 63 -7.87 7.30 -19.12
N ILE A 64 -8.10 8.55 -18.74
CA ILE A 64 -9.42 9.21 -18.75
C ILE A 64 -9.91 9.38 -20.19
N GLN A 65 -9.07 9.77 -21.14
CA GLN A 65 -9.42 9.87 -22.56
C GLN A 65 -9.80 8.50 -23.15
N THR A 66 -9.06 7.44 -22.80
CA THR A 66 -9.37 6.06 -23.18
C THR A 66 -10.69 5.58 -22.55
N PHE A 67 -11.03 6.08 -21.36
CA PHE A 67 -12.29 5.80 -20.69
C PHE A 67 -13.47 6.54 -21.33
N LEU A 68 -13.33 7.85 -21.60
CA LEU A 68 -14.34 8.66 -22.28
C LEU A 68 -14.62 8.15 -23.70
N SER A 69 -13.67 7.46 -24.33
CA SER A 69 -13.87 6.78 -25.61
C SER A 69 -14.62 5.44 -25.50
N GLY A 70 -15.01 4.99 -24.30
CA GLY A 70 -15.85 3.80 -24.07
C GLY A 70 -15.16 2.45 -24.25
N ASN A 71 -13.82 2.40 -24.29
CA ASN A 71 -13.06 1.21 -24.69
C ASN A 71 -12.73 0.21 -23.55
N TYR A 72 -13.19 0.44 -22.31
CA TYR A 72 -12.67 -0.25 -21.12
C TYR A 72 -13.46 -1.47 -20.63
N ALA A 73 -14.44 -1.97 -21.39
CA ALA A 73 -15.24 -3.12 -20.94
C ALA A 73 -14.47 -4.46 -20.92
N VAL A 74 -13.25 -4.54 -21.46
CA VAL A 74 -12.65 -5.83 -21.86
C VAL A 74 -11.48 -6.30 -20.98
N ASP A 75 -10.76 -5.41 -20.27
CA ASP A 75 -9.52 -5.78 -19.54
C ASP A 75 -9.58 -5.70 -18.00
N VAL A 76 -10.72 -5.30 -17.42
CA VAL A 76 -10.90 -5.20 -15.95
C VAL A 76 -10.84 -6.58 -15.26
N PHE A 77 -11.02 -7.68 -15.98
CA PHE A 77 -11.06 -9.02 -15.38
C PHE A 77 -9.71 -9.76 -15.38
N SER A 78 -8.76 -9.33 -16.23
CA SER A 78 -7.43 -9.94 -16.47
C SER A 78 -6.28 -9.20 -15.77
N GLY A 79 -6.47 -7.94 -15.37
CA GLY A 79 -5.41 -7.11 -14.77
C GLY A 79 -4.99 -7.49 -13.34
N SER A 80 -3.88 -6.89 -12.87
CA SER A 80 -3.42 -6.96 -11.48
C SER A 80 -4.48 -6.40 -10.51
N LYS A 81 -4.45 -6.77 -9.22
CA LYS A 81 -5.41 -6.23 -8.23
C LYS A 81 -5.49 -4.69 -8.24
N PRO A 82 -4.36 -3.94 -8.29
CA PRO A 82 -4.39 -2.48 -8.44
C PRO A 82 -5.06 -2.01 -9.74
N ALA A 83 -4.79 -2.67 -10.87
CA ALA A 83 -5.42 -2.29 -12.14
C ALA A 83 -6.95 -2.43 -12.08
N LYS A 84 -7.45 -3.47 -11.40
CA LYS A 84 -8.89 -3.68 -11.19
C LYS A 84 -9.50 -2.58 -10.34
N THR A 85 -8.90 -2.25 -9.19
CA THR A 85 -9.41 -1.20 -8.30
C THR A 85 -9.37 0.17 -8.96
N ASN A 86 -8.30 0.47 -9.71
CA ASN A 86 -8.17 1.73 -10.44
C ASN A 86 -9.24 1.86 -11.53
N ALA A 87 -9.49 0.79 -12.31
CA ALA A 87 -10.51 0.81 -13.34
C ALA A 87 -11.92 1.03 -12.76
N ILE A 88 -12.24 0.39 -11.63
CA ILE A 88 -13.53 0.59 -10.94
C ILE A 88 -13.64 2.02 -10.39
N ALA A 89 -12.57 2.56 -9.78
CA ALA A 89 -12.56 3.94 -9.28
C ALA A 89 -12.82 4.96 -10.40
N ILE A 90 -12.15 4.81 -11.54
CA ILE A 90 -12.35 5.67 -12.73
C ILE A 90 -13.78 5.53 -13.25
N GLN A 91 -14.28 4.30 -13.36
CA GLN A 91 -15.64 4.05 -13.85
C GLN A 91 -16.68 4.74 -12.99
N TRP A 92 -16.50 4.73 -11.67
CA TRP A 92 -17.39 5.42 -10.75
C TRP A 92 -17.32 6.95 -10.91
N LEU A 93 -16.12 7.53 -10.91
CA LEU A 93 -15.93 8.98 -11.06
C LEU A 93 -16.56 9.52 -12.35
N ALA A 94 -16.42 8.76 -13.43
CA ALA A 94 -16.96 9.18 -14.71
C ALA A 94 -18.49 9.04 -14.81
N ALA A 95 -19.08 8.06 -14.12
CA ALA A 95 -20.54 7.95 -14.03
C ALA A 95 -21.14 9.16 -13.30
N GLU A 96 -20.53 9.55 -12.18
CA GLU A 96 -20.92 10.75 -11.42
C GLU A 96 -20.71 12.05 -12.22
N ALA A 97 -19.56 12.20 -12.90
CA ALA A 97 -19.27 13.40 -13.71
C ALA A 97 -20.28 13.60 -14.86
N LYS A 98 -20.76 12.50 -15.47
CA LYS A 98 -21.77 12.54 -16.52
C LYS A 98 -23.14 12.99 -16.00
N GLU A 99 -23.47 12.65 -14.75
CA GLU A 99 -24.72 13.09 -14.11
C GLU A 99 -24.64 14.54 -13.64
N ALA A 100 -23.45 14.96 -13.18
CA ALA A 100 -23.25 16.27 -12.60
C ALA A 100 -22.90 17.36 -13.63
N SER A 101 -22.56 17.00 -14.88
CA SER A 101 -22.00 17.94 -15.89
C SER A 101 -20.71 18.65 -15.42
N ILE A 102 -20.01 18.06 -14.45
CA ILE A 102 -18.78 18.59 -13.86
C ILE A 102 -17.62 17.90 -14.57
N PHE A 103 -17.02 18.59 -15.55
CA PHE A 103 -15.77 18.14 -16.20
C PHE A 103 -14.61 19.08 -15.85
N GLU A 104 -14.56 19.55 -14.60
CA GLU A 104 -13.34 20.18 -14.08
C GLU A 104 -12.41 19.08 -13.57
N PHE A 105 -11.43 18.73 -14.40
CA PHE A 105 -10.30 17.88 -14.02
C PHE A 105 -9.28 18.74 -13.26
N ASP A 106 -9.54 18.94 -11.98
CA ASP A 106 -8.66 19.66 -11.07
C ASP A 106 -7.97 18.70 -10.08
N GLY A 107 -7.23 19.27 -9.12
CA GLY A 107 -6.61 18.50 -8.05
C GLY A 107 -7.59 17.70 -7.20
N GLN A 108 -8.86 18.11 -7.12
CA GLN A 108 -9.88 17.42 -6.33
C GLN A 108 -10.30 16.11 -7.02
N PHE A 109 -10.41 16.09 -8.35
CA PHE A 109 -10.66 14.86 -9.10
C PHE A 109 -9.60 13.79 -8.82
N LEU A 110 -8.32 14.17 -8.87
CA LEU A 110 -7.20 13.26 -8.64
C LEU A 110 -7.22 12.70 -7.20
N GLN A 111 -7.46 13.53 -6.20
CA GLN A 111 -7.54 13.10 -4.81
C GLN A 111 -8.67 12.09 -4.59
N ARG A 112 -9.85 12.35 -5.17
CA ARG A 112 -10.99 11.42 -5.10
C ARG A 112 -10.65 10.09 -5.75
N PHE A 113 -10.01 10.10 -6.92
CA PHE A 113 -9.54 8.87 -7.56
C PHE A 113 -8.63 8.05 -6.65
N ILE A 114 -7.63 8.70 -6.04
CA ILE A 114 -6.67 8.03 -5.16
C ILE A 114 -7.38 7.41 -3.94
N LEU A 115 -8.28 8.16 -3.32
CA LEU A 115 -9.05 7.69 -2.16
C LEU A 115 -9.97 6.52 -2.53
N LEU A 116 -10.65 6.57 -3.68
CA LEU A 116 -11.49 5.45 -4.17
C LEU A 116 -10.65 4.21 -4.44
N ALA A 117 -9.51 4.38 -5.13
CA ALA A 117 -8.61 3.28 -5.42
C ALA A 117 -8.17 2.61 -4.11
N GLN A 118 -7.85 3.38 -3.08
CA GLN A 118 -7.49 2.84 -1.77
C GLN A 118 -8.68 2.19 -1.04
N ASP A 119 -9.86 2.80 -1.01
CA ASP A 119 -11.05 2.22 -0.36
C ASP A 119 -11.45 0.88 -1.01
N LEU A 120 -11.45 0.82 -2.34
CA LEU A 120 -11.68 -0.41 -3.11
C LEU A 120 -10.59 -1.46 -2.88
N SER A 121 -9.34 -1.02 -2.71
CA SER A 121 -8.22 -1.90 -2.39
C SER A 121 -8.40 -2.55 -1.03
N LEU A 122 -8.92 -1.84 -0.02
CA LEU A 122 -9.25 -2.41 1.30
C LEU A 122 -10.35 -3.48 1.19
N GLN A 123 -11.29 -3.32 0.27
CA GLN A 123 -12.36 -4.30 0.02
C GLN A 123 -11.87 -5.53 -0.78
N GLY A 124 -10.64 -5.50 -1.30
CA GLY A 124 -10.05 -6.61 -2.06
C GLY A 124 -10.67 -6.81 -3.44
N ALA A 125 -11.24 -5.75 -4.03
CA ALA A 125 -11.85 -5.75 -5.37
C ALA A 125 -12.94 -6.83 -5.58
N LYS A 126 -13.62 -7.26 -4.52
CA LYS A 126 -14.54 -8.41 -4.58
C LYS A 126 -15.85 -8.11 -5.32
N ASN A 127 -16.24 -6.85 -5.42
CA ASN A 127 -17.55 -6.45 -5.91
C ASN A 127 -17.50 -5.01 -6.43
N ALA A 128 -17.28 -4.87 -7.74
CA ALA A 128 -17.35 -3.59 -8.47
C ALA A 128 -18.69 -2.86 -8.35
N TRP A 129 -19.71 -3.53 -7.80
CA TRP A 129 -21.07 -3.04 -7.64
C TRP A 129 -21.38 -2.55 -6.22
N GLU A 130 -20.50 -2.83 -5.24
CA GLU A 130 -20.68 -2.31 -3.88
C GLU A 130 -20.07 -0.91 -3.81
N TYR A 131 -20.91 0.05 -3.45
CA TYR A 131 -20.59 1.46 -3.54
C TYR A 131 -19.53 1.81 -2.47
N PRO A 132 -18.40 2.43 -2.82
CA PRO A 132 -17.37 2.84 -1.86
C PRO A 132 -18.01 3.67 -0.75
N ARG A 133 -17.97 3.22 0.50
CA ARG A 133 -18.82 3.78 1.59
C ARG A 133 -18.69 5.29 1.70
N ASN A 134 -17.46 5.78 1.61
CA ASN A 134 -17.14 7.19 1.72
C ASN A 134 -17.66 8.03 0.55
N ALA A 135 -17.68 7.45 -0.64
CA ALA A 135 -18.13 8.14 -1.84
C ALA A 135 -19.63 8.46 -1.79
N GLN A 136 -20.42 7.83 -0.90
CA GLN A 136 -21.85 8.09 -0.76
C GLN A 136 -22.11 9.45 -0.10
N LYS A 137 -21.09 10.05 0.51
CA LYS A 137 -21.21 11.33 1.21
C LYS A 137 -21.24 12.52 0.27
N GLY A 138 -20.58 12.44 -0.88
CA GLY A 138 -20.59 13.51 -1.87
C GLY A 138 -19.31 13.63 -2.68
N VAL A 139 -19.29 14.66 -3.53
CA VAL A 139 -18.18 15.00 -4.41
C VAL A 139 -16.97 15.56 -3.69
N ASP A 140 -17.14 16.09 -2.48
CA ASP A 140 -16.02 16.61 -1.69
C ASP A 140 -15.37 15.48 -0.89
N ALA A 141 -14.14 15.13 -1.26
CA ALA A 141 -13.34 14.13 -0.55
C ALA A 141 -13.11 14.48 0.92
N CYS A 142 -13.10 15.77 1.27
CA CYS A 142 -12.85 16.24 2.63
C CYS A 142 -14.02 15.95 3.58
N GLU A 143 -15.20 15.58 3.06
CA GLU A 143 -16.35 15.15 3.85
C GLU A 143 -16.35 13.64 4.15
N TRP A 144 -15.41 12.89 3.55
CA TRP A 144 -15.34 11.44 3.68
C TRP A 144 -14.91 11.02 5.08
N ASP A 145 -15.43 9.88 5.59
CA ASP A 145 -15.04 9.43 6.93
C ASP A 145 -13.54 9.15 6.98
N GLY A 146 -12.89 9.72 7.99
CA GLY A 146 -11.46 9.56 8.22
C GLY A 146 -10.57 10.30 7.21
N VAL A 147 -11.10 11.17 6.36
CA VAL A 147 -10.28 12.06 5.52
C VAL A 147 -10.17 13.42 6.19
N VAL A 148 -8.95 13.94 6.28
CA VAL A 148 -8.69 15.30 6.79
C VAL A 148 -7.99 16.10 5.71
N CYS A 149 -8.47 17.32 5.48
CA CYS A 149 -7.90 18.25 4.51
C CYS A 149 -7.33 19.50 5.17
N ASP A 150 -6.40 20.17 4.49
CA ASP A 150 -5.96 21.51 4.86
C ASP A 150 -6.94 22.61 4.40
N SER A 151 -6.57 23.88 4.60
CA SER A 151 -7.37 25.03 4.21
C SER A 151 -7.52 25.22 2.69
N GLU A 152 -6.71 24.53 1.89
CA GLU A 152 -6.76 24.55 0.43
C GLU A 152 -7.49 23.30 -0.13
N ASN A 153 -8.13 22.51 0.74
CA ASN A 153 -8.82 21.26 0.43
C ASN A 153 -7.90 20.15 -0.11
N TRP A 154 -6.62 20.16 0.26
CA TRP A 154 -5.73 19.03 0.00
C TRP A 154 -5.79 18.03 1.14
N VAL A 155 -5.91 16.75 0.81
CA VAL A 155 -5.90 15.62 1.73
C VAL A 155 -4.53 15.55 2.42
N THR A 156 -4.56 15.72 3.73
CA THR A 156 -3.39 15.69 4.61
C THR A 156 -3.36 14.46 5.50
N GLU A 157 -4.50 13.88 5.84
CA GLU A 157 -4.58 12.67 6.65
C GLU A 157 -5.62 11.68 6.11
N ILE A 158 -5.26 10.40 6.12
CA ILE A 158 -6.15 9.27 5.86
C ILE A 158 -6.15 8.39 7.10
N LEU A 159 -7.28 8.36 7.80
CA LEU A 159 -7.49 7.72 9.10
C LEU A 159 -8.45 6.53 8.97
N TRP A 160 -8.04 5.54 8.19
CA TRP A 160 -8.84 4.35 7.88
C TRP A 160 -8.37 3.12 8.67
N SER A 161 -8.13 3.32 9.97
CA SER A 161 -7.95 2.21 10.90
C SER A 161 -9.26 1.47 11.14
N TYR A 162 -9.15 0.16 11.40
CA TYR A 162 -10.28 -0.69 11.79
C TYR A 162 -11.48 -0.65 10.83
N GLN A 163 -11.24 -0.81 9.53
CA GLN A 163 -12.31 -0.83 8.52
C GLN A 163 -13.07 -2.17 8.50
N GLU A 164 -13.43 -2.72 9.66
CA GLU A 164 -14.07 -4.03 9.84
C GLU A 164 -13.17 -5.21 9.41
N GLY A 165 -11.87 -5.14 9.70
CA GLY A 165 -10.95 -6.24 9.41
C GLY A 165 -10.75 -6.47 7.90
N LYS A 166 -10.66 -5.39 7.12
CA LYS A 166 -10.47 -5.48 5.67
C LYS A 166 -9.19 -6.26 5.32
N LYS A 167 -9.32 -7.20 4.37
CA LYS A 167 -8.26 -8.14 3.92
C LYS A 167 -7.54 -7.68 2.65
N GLY A 168 -7.70 -6.41 2.32
CA GLY A 168 -7.21 -5.80 1.10
C GLY A 168 -5.70 -5.56 1.07
N PHE A 169 -5.32 -4.55 0.30
CA PHE A 169 -3.94 -4.13 0.12
C PHE A 169 -3.84 -2.59 0.13
N ILE A 170 -2.60 -2.10 0.28
CA ILE A 170 -2.28 -0.68 0.18
C ILE A 170 -2.17 -0.33 -1.31
N SER A 171 -2.94 0.64 -1.77
CA SER A 171 -2.97 1.07 -3.16
C SER A 171 -1.68 1.82 -3.52
N PRO A 172 -0.98 1.45 -4.61
CA PRO A 172 0.16 2.21 -5.12
C PRO A 172 -0.19 3.65 -5.52
N GLU A 173 -1.46 3.94 -5.79
CA GLU A 173 -1.94 5.27 -6.19
C GLU A 173 -1.78 6.31 -5.07
N LEU A 174 -1.66 5.88 -3.80
CA LEU A 174 -1.41 6.77 -2.68
C LEU A 174 -0.20 7.67 -2.90
N ARG A 175 0.81 7.23 -3.66
CA ARG A 175 2.00 8.03 -4.02
C ARG A 175 1.66 9.40 -4.60
N HIS A 176 0.53 9.54 -5.27
CA HIS A 176 0.14 10.79 -5.91
C HIS A 176 -0.34 11.87 -4.93
N LEU A 177 -0.44 11.54 -3.64
CA LEU A 177 -0.60 12.51 -2.56
C LEU A 177 0.74 12.98 -1.97
N VAL A 178 1.87 12.71 -2.63
CA VAL A 178 3.24 13.08 -2.19
C VAL A 178 3.38 14.54 -1.74
N GLY A 179 2.65 15.46 -2.36
CA GLY A 179 2.71 16.89 -2.02
C GLY A 179 1.97 17.26 -0.72
N SER A 180 1.00 16.47 -0.26
CA SER A 180 0.06 16.89 0.79
C SER A 180 -0.07 15.91 1.96
N LEU A 181 0.06 14.60 1.73
CA LEU A 181 -0.25 13.59 2.74
C LEU A 181 0.83 13.54 3.83
N LYS A 182 0.40 13.73 5.08
CA LYS A 182 1.24 13.73 6.29
C LYS A 182 0.98 12.54 7.20
N VAL A 183 -0.26 12.05 7.24
CA VAL A 183 -0.64 10.92 8.11
C VAL A 183 -1.38 9.87 7.29
N LEU A 184 -0.89 8.63 7.36
CA LEU A 184 -1.59 7.46 6.83
C LEU A 184 -1.76 6.44 7.94
N ASP A 185 -3.00 6.24 8.38
CA ASP A 185 -3.38 5.20 9.32
C ASP A 185 -4.25 4.14 8.63
N LEU A 186 -3.65 2.97 8.42
CA LEU A 186 -4.34 1.75 7.95
C LEU A 186 -4.19 0.63 8.99
N SER A 187 -3.93 0.99 10.25
CA SER A 187 -3.74 0.03 11.35
C SER A 187 -5.02 -0.75 11.67
N ASN A 188 -4.87 -1.88 12.36
CA ASN A 188 -6.00 -2.69 12.81
C ASN A 188 -6.90 -3.21 11.67
N ASN A 189 -6.30 -3.56 10.54
CA ASN A 189 -6.96 -4.25 9.43
C ASN A 189 -6.39 -5.69 9.30
N GLU A 190 -6.81 -6.44 8.28
CA GLU A 190 -6.33 -7.81 8.02
C GLU A 190 -5.54 -7.90 6.70
N MET A 191 -4.88 -6.82 6.30
CA MET A 191 -4.11 -6.76 5.05
C MET A 191 -2.94 -7.75 5.09
N LYS A 192 -2.74 -8.52 4.02
CA LYS A 192 -1.76 -9.63 3.96
C LYS A 192 -0.64 -9.46 2.95
N GLU A 193 -0.80 -8.49 2.06
CA GLU A 193 0.15 -8.22 0.98
C GLU A 193 1.33 -7.39 1.48
N GLU A 194 2.25 -7.07 0.58
CA GLU A 194 3.42 -6.23 0.87
C GLU A 194 3.08 -4.74 0.86
N ILE A 195 3.98 -3.94 1.43
CA ILE A 195 3.92 -2.47 1.30
C ILE A 195 4.42 -2.13 -0.12
N PRO A 196 3.62 -1.45 -0.96
CA PRO A 196 4.05 -1.10 -2.31
C PRO A 196 5.22 -0.11 -2.28
N GLU A 197 6.20 -0.29 -3.17
CA GLU A 197 7.39 0.58 -3.22
C GLU A 197 7.04 2.04 -3.55
N GLU A 198 5.94 2.23 -4.25
CA GLU A 198 5.35 3.53 -4.53
C GLU A 198 5.05 4.34 -3.27
N LEU A 199 4.75 3.67 -2.15
CA LEU A 199 4.46 4.37 -0.89
C LEU A 199 5.68 5.12 -0.34
N TYR A 200 6.90 4.68 -0.65
CA TYR A 200 8.13 5.36 -0.24
C TYR A 200 8.32 6.73 -0.93
N GLN A 201 7.55 7.01 -1.99
CA GLN A 201 7.59 8.30 -2.68
C GLN A 201 6.85 9.40 -1.92
N LEU A 202 6.11 9.08 -0.86
CA LEU A 202 5.41 10.05 -0.02
C LEU A 202 6.38 10.81 0.89
N THR A 203 7.13 11.75 0.32
CA THR A 203 8.21 12.49 1.00
C THR A 203 7.73 13.40 2.12
N ASN A 204 6.46 13.81 2.13
CA ASN A 204 5.84 14.61 3.19
C ASN A 204 5.17 13.78 4.29
N LEU A 205 5.22 12.45 4.22
CA LEU A 205 4.59 11.57 5.20
C LEU A 205 5.35 11.63 6.54
N GLU A 206 4.68 12.11 7.58
CA GLU A 206 5.23 12.25 8.93
C GLU A 206 4.89 11.04 9.80
N LYS A 207 3.73 10.42 9.58
CA LYS A 207 3.22 9.30 10.39
C LYS A 207 2.63 8.23 9.51
N LEU A 208 3.13 7.00 9.68
CA LEU A 208 2.62 5.81 9.02
C LEU A 208 2.24 4.76 10.08
N PHE A 209 0.95 4.45 10.19
CA PHE A 209 0.43 3.45 11.11
C PHE A 209 -0.09 2.23 10.33
N LEU A 210 0.68 1.14 10.39
CA LEU A 210 0.33 -0.14 9.74
C LEU A 210 0.22 -1.31 10.73
N PHE A 211 0.38 -1.03 12.04
CA PHE A 211 0.37 -2.06 13.08
C PHE A 211 -0.97 -2.81 13.15
N ASN A 212 -0.95 -4.02 13.74
CA ASN A 212 -2.11 -4.91 13.79
C ASN A 212 -2.70 -5.19 12.39
N ASN A 213 -1.82 -5.56 11.46
CA ASN A 213 -2.14 -6.16 10.16
C ASN A 213 -1.37 -7.48 10.01
N GLN A 214 -1.50 -8.13 8.85
CA GLN A 214 -0.79 -9.37 8.49
C GLN A 214 0.16 -9.14 7.30
N LEU A 215 0.64 -7.90 7.12
CA LEU A 215 1.51 -7.49 6.01
C LEU A 215 2.81 -8.32 6.00
N LYS A 216 3.34 -8.55 4.81
CA LYS A 216 4.56 -9.34 4.58
C LYS A 216 5.55 -8.54 3.73
N GLY A 217 6.69 -9.16 3.42
CA GLY A 217 7.72 -8.56 2.56
C GLY A 217 8.81 -7.83 3.35
N THR A 218 9.62 -7.07 2.62
CA THR A 218 10.73 -6.30 3.17
C THR A 218 10.41 -4.81 3.16
N ILE A 219 10.94 -4.09 4.14
CA ILE A 219 10.98 -2.64 4.08
C ILE A 219 12.17 -2.27 3.18
N SER A 220 11.89 -1.62 2.05
CA SER A 220 12.92 -1.09 1.15
C SER A 220 13.43 0.25 1.70
N SER A 221 14.73 0.52 1.53
CA SER A 221 15.43 1.71 2.01
C SER A 221 15.77 2.68 0.90
#